data_AF-A0A3Q9JP30-F1
#
_entry.id   AF-A0A3Q9JP30-F1
#
_cell.length_a   1.000
_cell.length_b   1.000
_cell.length_c   1.000
_cell.angle_alpha   90.00
_cell.angle_beta   90.00
_cell.angle_gamma   90.00
#
_symmetry.space_group_name_H-M   'P 1'
#
loop_
_entity.id
_entity.type
_entity.pdbx_description
1 polymer ?
#
loop_
_entity_poly.entity_id
_entity_poly.type
_entity_poly.pdbx_seq_one_letter_code
_entity_poly.pdbx_strand_id
1 'polypeptide(L)'
;MTLFSKSKLALGGVVLAGGLLAGCAGNPPTTQMDVTQLAVNTATSAGAMQFAPTEMQSAQENFRKARVALEEKRYEEAKVYAERAEWDARVAERKSQVEKAKLVDPKAISTTN
;
A
#
# COMPACT_ATOMS: atom_id res chain seq x y z
N MET A 1 -32.27 15.17 41.05
CA MET A 1 -32.46 14.20 42.15
C MET A 1 -32.35 12.80 41.57
N THR A 2 -31.30 12.11 41.98
CA THR A 2 -30.86 10.76 41.61
C THR A 2 -31.90 9.68 41.94
N LEU A 3 -32.19 8.76 41.02
CA LEU A 3 -32.70 7.43 41.38
C LEU A 3 -31.89 6.32 40.68
N PHE A 4 -30.83 5.94 41.38
CA PHE A 4 -30.35 4.59 41.62
C PHE A 4 -30.98 3.44 40.81
N SER A 5 -30.13 2.84 39.97
CA SER A 5 -29.71 1.44 40.09
C SER A 5 -30.82 0.41 40.40
N LYS A 6 -31.23 -0.31 39.36
CA LYS A 6 -31.68 -1.70 39.49
C LYS A 6 -30.74 -2.59 38.69
N SER A 7 -29.52 -2.71 39.21
CA SER A 7 -28.57 -3.74 38.79
C SER A 7 -29.17 -5.11 39.09
N LYS A 8 -29.79 -5.73 38.09
CA LYS A 8 -30.13 -7.15 38.12
C LYS A 8 -28.97 -7.91 37.51
N LEU A 9 -27.97 -8.18 38.34
CA LEU A 9 -26.97 -9.20 38.10
C LEU A 9 -27.69 -10.57 38.09
N ALA A 10 -28.11 -11.00 36.90
CA ALA A 10 -28.42 -12.40 36.65
C ALA A 10 -27.13 -13.06 36.13
N LEU A 11 -26.48 -13.77 37.04
CA LEU A 11 -25.36 -14.66 36.78
C LEU A 11 -25.91 -15.93 36.12
N GLY A 12 -25.60 -16.18 34.85
CA GLY A 12 -25.90 -17.45 34.21
C GLY A 12 -25.95 -17.39 32.69
N GLY A 13 -24.87 -17.87 32.05
CA GLY A 13 -24.86 -18.23 30.62
C GLY A 13 -23.67 -17.63 29.87
N VAL A 14 -22.62 -18.43 29.70
CA VAL A 14 -21.58 -18.20 28.67
C VAL A 14 -22.27 -18.14 27.31
N VAL A 15 -22.16 -17.00 26.63
CA VAL A 15 -22.15 -16.96 25.17
C VAL A 15 -20.95 -16.13 24.77
N LEU A 16 -19.88 -16.83 24.40
CA LEU A 16 -18.86 -16.31 23.52
C LEU A 16 -19.56 -15.86 22.23
N ALA A 17 -20.00 -14.60 22.17
CA ALA A 17 -20.38 -13.97 20.92
C ALA A 17 -19.09 -13.57 20.18
N GLY A 18 -18.34 -14.60 19.78
CA GLY A 18 -17.44 -14.52 18.66
C GLY A 18 -18.29 -14.48 17.39
N GLY A 19 -18.10 -13.46 16.58
CA GLY A 19 -18.84 -13.21 15.35
C GLY A 19 -19.42 -11.80 15.40
N LEU A 20 -19.09 -10.89 14.50
CA LEU A 20 -18.60 -11.08 13.15
C LEU A 20 -17.39 -10.16 12.96
N LEU A 21 -16.26 -10.72 12.55
CA LEU A 21 -15.37 -10.00 11.66
C LEU A 21 -16.25 -9.55 10.51
N ALA A 22 -16.67 -8.29 10.53
CA ALA A 22 -17.22 -7.61 9.38
C ALA A 22 -16.07 -7.44 8.36
N GLY A 23 -15.55 -8.55 7.85
CA GLY A 23 -15.05 -8.57 6.50
C GLY A 23 -16.27 -8.33 5.64
N CYS A 24 -16.58 -7.05 5.39
CA CYS A 24 -17.45 -6.69 4.28
C CYS A 24 -16.98 -7.52 3.10
N ALA A 25 -17.87 -8.30 2.50
CA ALA A 25 -17.62 -9.03 1.27
C ALA A 25 -16.76 -8.14 0.35
N GLY A 26 -15.48 -8.50 0.20
CA GLY A 26 -14.44 -7.58 -0.20
C GLY A 26 -14.76 -6.98 -1.55
N ASN A 27 -14.89 -5.66 -1.63
CA ASN A 27 -14.95 -4.99 -2.91
C ASN A 27 -13.54 -5.01 -3.53
N PRO A 28 -13.42 -5.19 -4.85
CA PRO A 28 -12.13 -5.12 -5.52
C PRO A 28 -11.41 -3.79 -5.19
N PRO A 29 -10.10 -3.80 -4.88
CA PRO A 29 -9.34 -2.61 -4.48
C PRO A 29 -9.00 -1.70 -5.68
N THR A 30 -10.00 -1.30 -6.46
CA THR A 30 -9.82 -0.54 -7.72
C THR A 30 -9.05 0.76 -7.51
N THR A 31 -9.41 1.56 -6.50
CA THR A 31 -8.71 2.81 -6.16
C THR A 31 -7.23 2.56 -5.86
N GLN A 32 -6.90 1.52 -5.09
CA GLN A 32 -5.51 1.21 -4.77
C GLN A 32 -4.73 0.77 -6.02
N MET A 33 -5.36 0.00 -6.90
CA MET A 33 -4.77 -0.40 -8.18
C MET A 33 -4.48 0.80 -9.08
N ASP A 34 -5.39 1.77 -9.13
CA ASP A 34 -5.20 3.00 -9.92
C ASP A 34 -4.08 3.87 -9.37
N VAL A 35 -4.01 4.05 -8.04
CA VAL A 35 -2.91 4.76 -7.37
C VAL A 35 -1.57 4.09 -7.64
N THR A 36 -1.54 2.76 -7.57
CA THR A 36 -0.33 1.97 -7.83
C THR A 36 0.11 2.09 -9.29
N GLN A 37 -0.83 1.98 -10.23
CA GLN A 37 -0.55 2.15 -11.67
C GLN A 37 0.02 3.55 -11.95
N LEU A 38 -0.54 4.58 -11.33
CA LEU A 38 -0.03 5.94 -11.44
C LEU A 38 1.40 6.04 -10.90
N ALA A 39 1.68 5.49 -9.71
CA ALA A 39 3.01 5.52 -9.12
C ALA A 39 4.06 4.82 -10.01
N VAL A 40 3.72 3.65 -10.58
CA VAL A 40 4.58 2.92 -11.53
C VAL A 40 4.83 3.75 -12.79
N ASN A 41 3.81 4.42 -13.32
CA ASN A 41 3.95 5.28 -14.49
C ASN A 41 4.84 6.49 -14.20
N THR A 42 4.64 7.16 -13.05
CA THR A 42 5.47 8.29 -12.63
C THR A 42 6.93 7.86 -12.45
N ALA A 43 7.19 6.72 -11.81
CA ALA A 43 8.55 6.18 -11.69
C ALA A 43 9.17 5.87 -13.05
N THR A 44 8.38 5.32 -13.99
CA THR A 44 8.82 5.06 -15.37
C THR A 44 9.21 6.36 -16.07
N SER A 45 8.35 7.38 -16.02
CA SER A 45 8.63 8.72 -16.59
C SER A 45 9.82 9.40 -15.91
N ALA A 46 10.04 9.14 -14.62
CA ALA A 46 11.21 9.57 -13.88
C ALA A 46 12.49 8.82 -14.29
N GLY A 47 12.43 7.80 -15.15
CA GLY A 47 13.59 7.05 -15.63
C GLY A 47 14.06 5.96 -14.68
N ALA A 48 13.18 5.45 -13.82
CA ALA A 48 13.52 4.46 -12.80
C ALA A 48 14.11 3.15 -13.34
N MET A 49 13.80 2.76 -14.58
CA MET A 49 14.44 1.61 -15.20
C MET A 49 15.96 1.78 -15.37
N GLN A 50 16.45 3.01 -15.48
CA GLN A 50 17.87 3.32 -15.61
C GLN A 50 18.54 3.62 -14.26
N PHE A 51 17.87 4.42 -13.43
CA PHE A 51 18.47 4.98 -12.22
C PHE A 51 18.12 4.22 -10.93
N ALA A 52 17.07 3.39 -10.94
CA ALA A 52 16.62 2.59 -9.81
C ALA A 52 16.03 1.23 -10.26
N PRO A 53 16.80 0.42 -11.03
CA PRO A 53 16.28 -0.77 -11.69
C PRO A 53 15.75 -1.82 -10.71
N THR A 54 16.41 -2.00 -9.55
CA THR A 54 16.01 -2.99 -8.55
C THR A 54 14.64 -2.69 -7.96
N GLU A 55 14.41 -1.44 -7.54
CA GLU A 55 13.11 -1.03 -6.99
C GLU A 55 12.03 -1.03 -8.06
N MET A 56 12.36 -0.58 -9.28
CA MET A 56 11.42 -0.59 -10.38
C MET A 56 10.99 -2.01 -10.76
N GLN A 57 11.92 -2.98 -10.76
CA GLN A 57 11.59 -4.39 -11.00
C GLN A 57 10.69 -4.94 -9.90
N SER A 58 10.98 -4.65 -8.63
CA SER A 58 10.12 -5.04 -7.51
C SER A 58 8.71 -4.44 -7.63
N ALA A 59 8.61 -3.17 -8.00
CA ALA A 59 7.34 -2.49 -8.22
C ALA A 59 6.50 -3.15 -9.32
N GLN A 60 7.11 -3.43 -10.48
CA GLN A 60 6.44 -4.09 -11.60
C GLN A 60 6.00 -5.51 -11.25
N GLU A 61 6.86 -6.27 -10.57
CA GLU A 61 6.57 -7.65 -10.18
C GLU A 61 5.45 -7.72 -9.14
N ASN A 62 5.48 -6.85 -8.12
CA ASN A 62 4.40 -6.78 -7.14
C ASN A 62 3.10 -6.29 -7.78
N PHE A 63 3.15 -5.33 -8.71
CA PHE A 63 1.95 -4.87 -9.40
C PHE A 63 1.35 -5.95 -10.30
N ARG A 64 2.20 -6.75 -10.97
CA ARG A 64 1.76 -7.93 -11.72
C ARG A 64 1.07 -8.94 -10.80
N LYS A 65 1.66 -9.25 -9.63
CA LYS A 65 1.03 -10.12 -8.62
C LYS A 65 -0.30 -9.56 -8.13
N ALA A 66 -0.40 -8.25 -7.92
CA ALA A 66 -1.63 -7.58 -7.53
C ALA A 66 -2.74 -7.78 -8.58
N ARG A 67 -2.41 -7.63 -9.86
CA ARG A 67 -3.34 -7.87 -10.97
C ARG A 67 -3.81 -9.31 -11.05
N VAL A 68 -2.89 -10.27 -10.91
CA VAL A 68 -3.25 -11.71 -10.88
C VAL A 68 -4.16 -12.01 -9.69
N ALA A 69 -3.83 -11.53 -8.49
CA ALA A 69 -4.68 -11.70 -7.32
C ALA A 69 -6.06 -11.04 -7.48
N LEU A 70 -6.14 -9.90 -8.17
CA LEU A 70 -7.40 -9.23 -8.49
C LEU A 70 -8.27 -10.08 -9.43
N GLU A 71 -7.66 -10.66 -10.47
CA GLU A 71 -8.30 -11.57 -11.42
C GLU A 71 -8.80 -12.85 -10.74
N GLU A 72 -8.02 -13.38 -9.80
CA GLU A 72 -8.39 -14.53 -8.93
C GLU A 72 -9.39 -14.17 -7.82
N LYS A 73 -9.85 -12.91 -7.76
CA LYS A 73 -10.75 -12.38 -6.70
C LYS A 73 -10.17 -12.46 -5.29
N ARG A 74 -8.86 -12.55 -5.16
CA ARG A 74 -8.09 -12.51 -3.90
C ARG A 74 -7.81 -11.05 -3.53
N TYR A 75 -8.87 -10.32 -3.20
CA TYR A 75 -8.84 -8.85 -3.06
C TYR A 75 -7.89 -8.34 -1.98
N GLU A 76 -7.78 -9.05 -0.85
CA GLU A 76 -6.87 -8.64 0.22
C GLU A 76 -5.41 -8.78 -0.21
N GLU A 77 -5.08 -9.86 -0.91
CA GLU A 77 -3.73 -10.07 -1.45
C GLU A 77 -3.42 -9.10 -2.58
N ALA A 78 -4.40 -8.82 -3.45
CA ALA A 78 -4.28 -7.80 -4.46
C ALA A 78 -3.95 -6.43 -3.84
N LYS A 79 -4.62 -6.06 -2.75
CA LYS A 79 -4.36 -4.82 -2.02
C LYS A 79 -2.95 -4.79 -1.45
N VAL A 80 -2.52 -5.84 -0.75
CA VAL A 80 -1.18 -5.92 -0.16
C VAL A 80 -0.08 -5.83 -1.22
N TYR A 81 -0.23 -6.55 -2.34
CA TYR A 81 0.72 -6.48 -3.45
C TYR A 81 0.72 -5.09 -4.10
N ALA A 82 -0.45 -4.46 -4.27
CA ALA A 82 -0.57 -3.12 -4.83
C ALA A 82 0.11 -2.06 -3.94
N GLU A 83 -0.14 -2.07 -2.64
CA GLU A 83 0.52 -1.17 -1.67
C GLU A 83 2.03 -1.34 -1.70
N ARG A 84 2.53 -2.58 -1.77
CA ARG A 84 3.97 -2.83 -1.85
C ARG A 84 4.56 -2.33 -3.16
N ALA A 85 3.87 -2.53 -4.28
CA ALA A 85 4.27 -2.01 -5.56
C ALA A 85 4.30 -0.47 -5.59
N GLU A 86 3.33 0.18 -4.94
CA GLU A 86 3.29 1.64 -4.82
C GLU A 86 4.52 2.15 -4.05
N TRP A 87 4.84 1.54 -2.92
CA TRP A 87 6.02 1.90 -2.13
C TRP A 87 7.32 1.73 -2.92
N ASP A 88 7.50 0.59 -3.57
CA ASP A 88 8.68 0.31 -4.40
C ASP A 88 8.79 1.33 -5.54
N ALA A 89 7.67 1.66 -6.21
CA ALA A 89 7.63 2.66 -7.28
C ALA A 89 8.02 4.06 -6.78
N ARG A 90 7.51 4.49 -5.62
CA ARG A 90 7.86 5.78 -5.02
C ARG A 90 9.34 5.86 -4.61
N VAL A 91 9.91 4.75 -4.14
CA VAL A 91 11.36 4.70 -3.87
C VAL A 91 12.14 4.82 -5.18
N ALA A 92 11.73 4.07 -6.22
CA ALA A 92 12.37 4.09 -7.53
C ALA A 92 12.32 5.49 -8.17
N GLU A 93 11.17 6.16 -8.11
CA GLU A 93 10.99 7.54 -8.56
C GLU A 93 11.97 8.48 -7.86
N ARG A 94 11.99 8.51 -6.52
CA ARG A 94 12.85 9.42 -5.76
C ARG A 94 14.33 9.17 -6.03
N LYS A 95 14.76 7.91 -6.08
CA LYS A 95 16.13 7.55 -6.45
C LYS A 95 16.48 8.11 -7.83
N SER A 96 15.57 7.96 -8.79
CA SER A 96 15.77 8.47 -10.14
C SER A 96 15.91 9.98 -10.20
N GLN A 97 15.08 10.71 -9.44
CA GLN A 97 15.17 12.17 -9.37
C GLN A 97 16.49 12.62 -8.73
N VAL A 98 16.96 11.92 -7.69
CA VAL A 98 18.25 12.21 -7.05
C VAL A 98 19.41 11.95 -8.01
N GLU A 99 19.45 10.80 -8.69
CA GLU A 99 20.51 10.51 -9.66
C GLU A 99 20.50 11.50 -10.83
N LYS A 100 19.32 11.86 -11.35
CA LYS A 100 19.18 12.90 -12.37
C LYS A 100 19.68 14.25 -11.88
N ALA A 101 19.37 14.65 -10.64
CA ALA A 101 19.84 15.90 -10.07
C ALA A 101 21.37 15.96 -9.97
N LYS A 102 22.04 14.86 -9.61
CA LYS A 102 23.52 14.76 -9.60
C LYS A 102 24.14 15.02 -10.97
N LEU A 103 23.47 14.59 -12.04
CA LEU A 103 23.94 14.78 -13.40
C LEU A 103 23.80 16.25 -13.86
N VAL A 104 22.83 16.99 -13.31
CA VAL A 104 22.57 18.40 -13.67
C VAL A 104 23.43 19.35 -12.83
N ASP A 105 23.61 19.09 -11.53
CA ASP A 105 24.48 19.87 -10.65
C ASP A 105 25.20 18.98 -9.63
N PRO A 106 26.43 18.51 -9.93
CA PRO A 106 27.17 17.60 -9.07
C PRO A 106 27.61 18.23 -7.74
N LYS A 107 27.50 19.55 -7.56
CA LYS A 107 27.90 20.25 -6.33
C LYS A 107 26.74 20.42 -5.33
N ALA A 108 25.50 20.25 -5.77
CA ALA A 108 24.31 20.46 -4.94
C ALA A 108 24.09 19.37 -3.86
N ILE A 109 24.66 18.17 -4.00
CA ILE A 109 24.42 17.07 -3.04
C ILE A 109 25.42 17.09 -1.87
N SER A 110 26.58 17.74 -2.01
CA SER A 110 27.61 17.80 -0.96
C SER A 110 27.36 18.85 0.13
N THR A 111 26.23 19.57 0.10
CA THR A 111 25.91 20.66 1.03
C THR A 111 24.81 20.33 2.04
N THR A 112 24.25 19.13 1.98
CA THR A 112 23.38 18.58 3.03
C THR A 112 24.23 17.66 3.91
N ASN A 113 24.60 18.17 5.09
CA ASN A 113 25.52 17.60 6.08
C ASN A 113 25.32 16.11 6.39
#